data_AF-A0AAN8W9N9-F1
#
_entry.id   AF-A0AAN8W9N9-F1
#
_cell.length_a   1.000
_cell.length_b   1.000
_cell.length_c   1.000
_cell.angle_alpha   90.00
_cell.angle_beta   90.00
_cell.angle_gamma   90.00
#
_symmetry.space_group_name_H-M   'P 1'
#
loop_
_entity.id
_entity.type
_entity.pdbx_description
1 polymer ?
#
loop_
_entity_poly.entity_id
_entity_poly.type
_entity_poly.pdbx_seq_one_letter_code
_entity_poly.pdbx_strand_id
1 'polypeptide(L)'
;MQLSADVGCVASTIMYAFHLNQTMNSDQLCTVPIINMNREDLNAHAELKWLLNSCRIDQTLLIFVDEIDLSYYDLFGSLKLVLLNGHKLPTKLEALKDAVVEIFHFRKN
;
A
#
# COMPACT_ATOMS: atom_id res chain seq x y z
N MET A 1 7.45 14.76 9.78
CA MET A 1 7.92 13.49 10.37
C MET A 1 7.79 12.45 9.29
N GLN A 2 8.91 11.96 8.79
CA GLN A 2 8.99 11.16 7.57
C GLN A 2 8.40 9.77 7.84
N LEU A 3 7.26 9.47 7.20
CA LEU A 3 6.71 8.12 7.12
C LEU A 3 7.62 7.32 6.17
N SER A 4 8.78 6.87 6.63
CA SER A 4 9.54 5.89 5.86
C SER A 4 8.73 4.60 5.87
N ALA A 5 8.37 4.08 4.71
CA ALA A 5 7.80 2.74 4.59
C ALA A 5 8.81 1.74 5.15
N ASP A 6 8.66 1.38 6.41
CA ASP A 6 9.49 0.38 7.05
C ASP A 6 9.13 -1.02 6.54
N VAL A 7 10.00 -1.98 6.79
CA VAL A 7 9.82 -3.37 6.36
C VAL A 7 8.49 -3.94 6.83
N GLY A 8 8.06 -3.60 8.04
CA GLY A 8 6.81 -4.08 8.63
C GLY A 8 5.58 -3.56 7.90
N CYS A 9 5.59 -2.28 7.51
CA CYS A 9 4.51 -1.65 6.74
C CYS A 9 4.39 -2.23 5.33
N VAL A 10 5.51 -2.46 4.65
CA VAL A 10 5.47 -3.06 3.31
C VAL A 10 5.00 -4.51 3.38
N ALA A 11 5.55 -5.30 4.32
CA ALA A 11 5.15 -6.69 4.51
C ALA A 11 3.67 -6.82 4.86
N SER A 12 3.15 -6.00 5.78
CA SER A 12 1.73 -6.02 6.15
C SER A 12 0.84 -5.61 4.99
N THR A 13 1.24 -4.63 4.18
CA THR A 13 0.50 -4.18 2.98
C THR A 13 0.36 -5.30 1.96
N ILE A 14 1.45 -5.98 1.63
CA ILE A 14 1.42 -7.11 0.69
C ILE A 14 0.57 -8.26 1.26
N MET A 15 0.78 -8.61 2.53
CA MET A 15 0.06 -9.71 3.19
C MET A 15 -1.45 -9.46 3.26
N TYR A 16 -1.84 -8.25 3.64
CA TYR A 16 -3.25 -7.90 3.78
C TYR A 16 -3.95 -7.81 2.42
N ALA A 17 -3.30 -7.22 1.40
CA ALA A 17 -3.84 -7.22 0.04
C ALA A 17 -4.04 -8.64 -0.49
N PHE A 18 -3.08 -9.54 -0.25
CA PHE A 18 -3.19 -10.95 -0.60
C PHE A 18 -4.34 -11.64 0.15
N HIS A 19 -4.48 -11.39 1.45
CA HIS A 19 -5.56 -11.92 2.27
C HIS A 19 -6.94 -11.47 1.76
N LEU A 20 -7.11 -10.18 1.48
CA LEU A 20 -8.35 -9.63 0.90
C LEU A 20 -8.67 -10.29 -0.44
N ASN A 21 -7.67 -10.44 -1.32
CA ASN A 21 -7.86 -11.09 -2.62
C ASN A 21 -8.33 -12.55 -2.46
N GLN A 22 -7.83 -13.28 -1.46
CA GLN A 22 -8.26 -14.65 -1.19
C GLN A 22 -9.63 -14.78 -0.53
N THR A 23 -10.07 -13.76 0.22
CA THR A 23 -11.28 -13.84 1.06
C THR A 23 -12.49 -13.16 0.44
N MET A 24 -12.29 -12.09 -0.32
CA MET A 24 -13.40 -11.30 -0.87
C MET A 24 -14.09 -11.95 -2.07
N ASN A 25 -13.48 -12.95 -2.73
CA ASN A 25 -14.03 -13.73 -3.86
C ASN A 25 -14.97 -12.91 -4.77
N SER A 26 -14.56 -11.69 -5.13
CA SER A 26 -15.38 -10.74 -5.85
C SER A 26 -14.74 -10.47 -7.20
N ASP A 27 -15.42 -10.87 -8.27
CA ASP A 27 -14.97 -10.60 -9.64
C ASP A 27 -15.09 -9.12 -10.03
N GLN A 28 -15.65 -8.29 -9.13
CA GLN A 28 -15.93 -6.87 -9.38
C GLN A 28 -14.86 -5.93 -8.82
N LEU A 29 -13.98 -6.41 -7.94
CA LEU A 29 -12.96 -5.59 -7.29
C LEU A 29 -11.59 -6.25 -7.41
N CYS A 30 -10.60 -5.45 -7.82
CA CYS A 30 -9.20 -5.87 -7.84
C CYS A 30 -8.48 -5.24 -6.65
N THR A 31 -7.99 -6.07 -5.73
CA THR A 31 -7.19 -5.60 -4.59
C THR A 31 -5.72 -5.55 -4.98
N VAL A 32 -5.09 -4.38 -4.81
CA VAL A 32 -3.70 -4.17 -5.18
C VAL A 32 -2.93 -3.55 -4.00
N PRO A 33 -1.78 -4.11 -3.58
CA PRO A 33 -0.93 -3.49 -2.57
C PRO A 33 -0.22 -2.27 -3.16
N ILE A 34 -0.43 -1.10 -2.55
CA ILE A 34 0.27 0.14 -2.92
C ILE A 34 1.30 0.48 -1.84
N ILE A 35 2.57 0.57 -2.23
CA ILE A 35 3.65 0.93 -1.31
C ILE A 35 3.78 2.45 -1.26
N ASN A 36 3.61 3.02 -0.07
CA ASN A 36 3.62 4.46 0.15
C ASN A 36 5.05 5.05 0.22
N MET A 37 5.83 4.87 -0.85
CA MET A 37 7.10 5.52 -1.12
C MET A 37 7.31 5.60 -2.64
N ASN A 38 8.24 6.43 -3.12
CA ASN A 38 8.55 6.42 -4.55
C ASN A 38 9.31 5.15 -4.93
N ARG A 39 9.18 4.67 -6.17
CA ARG A 39 9.95 3.50 -6.62
C ARG A 39 11.46 3.70 -6.47
N GLU A 40 11.96 4.89 -6.76
CA GLU A 40 13.39 5.21 -6.67
C GLU A 40 13.93 5.05 -5.24
N ASP A 41 13.10 5.31 -4.23
CA ASP A 41 13.47 5.23 -2.82
C ASP A 41 13.77 3.79 -2.39
N LEU A 42 13.18 2.78 -3.05
CA LEU A 42 13.42 1.36 -2.73
C LEU A 42 14.92 1.02 -2.69
N ASN A 43 15.72 1.66 -3.55
CA ASN A 43 17.16 1.40 -3.63
C ASN A 43 17.92 1.78 -2.36
N ALA A 44 17.40 2.71 -1.56
CA ALA A 44 17.98 3.09 -0.27
C ALA A 44 17.61 2.11 0.87
N HIS A 45 16.66 1.19 0.65
CA HIS A 45 16.11 0.30 1.68
C HIS A 45 16.67 -1.13 1.54
N ALA A 46 17.94 -1.33 1.92
CA ALA A 46 18.63 -2.62 1.78
C ALA A 46 17.91 -3.78 2.49
N GLU A 47 17.39 -3.56 3.71
CA GLU A 47 16.65 -4.58 4.48
C GLU A 47 15.35 -5.00 3.79
N LEU A 48 14.62 -4.05 3.22
CA LEU A 48 13.40 -4.34 2.47
C LEU A 48 13.72 -5.13 1.21
N LYS A 49 14.74 -4.72 0.45
CA LYS A 49 15.19 -5.47 -0.74
C LYS A 49 15.60 -6.89 -0.37
N TRP A 50 16.33 -7.07 0.72
CA TRP A 50 16.72 -8.38 1.23
C TRP A 50 15.50 -9.24 1.56
N LEU A 51 14.48 -8.68 2.24
CA LEU A 51 13.25 -9.40 2.55
C LEU A 51 12.53 -9.84 1.27
N LEU A 52 12.28 -8.90 0.35
CA LEU A 52 11.57 -9.18 -0.92
C LEU A 52 12.28 -10.27 -1.72
N ASN A 53 13.61 -10.20 -1.83
CA ASN A 53 14.42 -11.20 -2.51
C ASN A 53 14.37 -12.56 -1.79
N SER A 54 14.42 -12.57 -0.46
CA SER A 54 14.33 -13.80 0.35
C SER A 54 12.97 -14.48 0.20
N CYS A 55 11.90 -13.70 0.02
CA CYS A 55 10.55 -14.17 -0.27
C CYS A 55 10.31 -14.48 -1.75
N ARG A 56 11.31 -14.29 -2.63
CA ARG A 56 11.20 -14.42 -4.10
C ARG A 56 10.10 -13.54 -4.71
N ILE A 57 9.88 -12.37 -4.13
CA ILE A 57 8.97 -11.36 -4.66
C ILE A 57 9.74 -10.51 -5.66
N ASP A 58 9.30 -10.52 -6.91
CA ASP A 58 9.83 -9.64 -7.94
C ASP A 58 9.41 -8.19 -7.64
N GLN A 59 10.40 -7.32 -7.45
CA GLN A 59 10.21 -5.91 -7.12
C GLN A 59 9.49 -5.15 -8.25
N THR A 60 9.54 -5.66 -9.49
CA THR A 60 8.83 -5.07 -10.64
C THR A 60 7.32 -5.30 -10.61
N LEU A 61 6.83 -6.27 -9.83
CA LEU A 61 5.41 -6.58 -9.68
C LEU A 61 4.73 -5.76 -8.57
N LEU A 62 5.51 -5.04 -7.77
CA LEU A 62 5.00 -4.15 -6.73
C LEU A 62 4.57 -2.83 -7.36
N ILE A 63 3.56 -2.17 -6.80
CA ILE A 63 3.12 -0.84 -7.25
C ILE A 63 3.44 0.18 -6.17
N PHE A 64 4.08 1.27 -6.59
CA PHE A 64 4.48 2.37 -5.72
C PHE A 64 3.53 3.56 -5.90
N VAL A 65 3.48 4.45 -4.90
CA VAL A 65 2.51 5.56 -4.88
C VAL A 65 2.70 6.56 -6.04
N ASP A 66 3.90 6.65 -6.59
CA ASP A 66 4.25 7.48 -7.75
C ASP A 66 3.89 6.82 -9.09
N GLU A 67 3.50 5.56 -9.11
CA GLU A 67 3.20 4.79 -10.33
C GLU A 67 1.70 4.64 -10.62
N ILE A 68 0.85 5.12 -9.71
CA ILE A 68 -0.59 4.99 -9.80
C ILE A 68 -1.30 6.33 -9.53
N ASP A 69 -2.18 6.72 -10.44
CA ASP A 69 -3.06 7.87 -10.24
C ASP A 69 -4.32 7.43 -9.48
N LEU A 70 -4.28 7.53 -8.15
CA LEU A 70 -5.43 7.22 -7.31
C LEU A 70 -6.60 8.19 -7.52
N SER A 71 -6.34 9.45 -7.90
CA SER A 71 -7.39 10.44 -8.13
C SER A 71 -8.25 10.09 -9.35
N TYR A 72 -7.66 9.45 -10.37
CA TYR A 72 -8.42 8.88 -11.48
C TYR A 72 -9.46 7.87 -10.97
N TYR A 73 -9.05 6.88 -10.18
CA TYR A 73 -9.96 5.82 -9.71
C TYR A 73 -11.02 6.33 -8.72
N ASP A 74 -10.71 7.37 -7.96
CA ASP A 74 -11.66 8.06 -7.08
C ASP A 74 -12.78 8.74 -7.88
N LEU A 75 -12.42 9.46 -8.95
CA LEU A 75 -13.37 10.17 -9.81
C LEU A 75 -14.39 9.23 -10.48
N PHE A 76 -13.97 8.00 -10.83
CA PHE A 76 -14.84 6.99 -11.42
C PHE A 76 -15.59 6.13 -10.38
N GLY A 77 -15.48 6.46 -9.09
CA GLY A 77 -16.34 5.93 -8.01
C GLY A 77 -16.07 4.49 -7.62
N SER A 78 -14.96 3.89 -8.07
CA SER A 78 -14.60 2.51 -7.76
C SER A 78 -13.48 2.39 -6.72
N LEU A 79 -12.86 3.50 -6.30
CA LEU A 79 -11.75 3.46 -5.37
C LEU A 79 -12.21 3.16 -3.95
N LYS A 80 -11.57 2.15 -3.35
CA LYS A 80 -11.64 1.88 -1.91
C LYS A 80 -10.21 1.76 -1.39
N LEU A 81 -9.91 2.51 -0.34
CA LEU A 81 -8.59 2.55 0.28
C LEU A 81 -8.62 1.91 1.65
N VAL A 82 -7.68 0.99 1.88
CA VAL A 82 -7.38 0.46 3.21
C VAL A 82 -6.00 0.97 3.60
N LEU A 83 -5.92 1.69 4.71
CA LEU A 83 -4.66 2.26 5.20
C LEU A 83 -4.09 1.36 6.29
N LEU A 84 -2.88 0.83 6.07
CA LEU A 84 -2.15 0.06 7.07
C LEU A 84 -1.00 0.89 7.65
N ASN A 85 -0.91 0.94 8.98
CA ASN A 85 0.15 1.61 9.73
C ASN A 85 0.37 3.09 9.38
N GLY A 86 -0.61 3.71 8.75
CA GLY A 86 -0.64 5.14 8.48
C GLY A 86 -1.64 5.81 9.42
N HIS A 87 -1.18 6.79 10.19
CA HIS A 87 -2.07 7.61 11.01
C HIS A 87 -2.93 8.57 10.17
N LYS A 88 -2.52 8.84 8.93
CA LYS A 88 -3.18 9.79 8.03
C LYS A 88 -2.74 9.60 6.57
N LEU A 89 -3.63 9.92 5.63
CA LEU A 89 -3.23 10.12 4.24
C LEU A 89 -2.14 11.21 4.17
N PRO A 90 -1.09 11.03 3.34
CA PRO A 90 -0.19 12.12 2.99
C PRO A 90 -0.99 13.33 2.49
N THR A 91 -0.49 14.56 2.67
CA THR A 91 -1.20 15.78 2.24
C THR A 91 -1.64 15.74 0.78
N LYS A 92 -0.83 15.12 -0.08
CA LYS A 92 -1.13 14.92 -1.51
C LYS A 92 -2.35 14.04 -1.77
N LEU A 93 -2.69 13.15 -0.85
CA LEU A 93 -3.80 12.20 -0.95
C LEU A 93 -4.99 12.58 -0.05
N GLU A 94 -4.96 13.72 0.64
CA GLU A 94 -6.05 14.15 1.55
C GLU A 94 -7.40 14.32 0.84
N ALA A 95 -7.41 14.51 -0.48
CA ALA A 95 -8.64 14.53 -1.28
C ALA A 95 -9.35 13.16 -1.30
N LEU A 96 -8.63 12.06 -1.05
CA LEU A 96 -9.12 10.69 -1.11
C LEU A 96 -9.70 10.18 0.22
N LYS A 97 -9.97 11.08 1.18
CA LYS A 97 -10.46 10.69 2.51
C LYS A 97 -11.76 9.90 2.45
N ASP A 98 -12.65 10.27 1.54
CA ASP A 98 -13.96 9.63 1.40
C ASP A 98 -13.85 8.23 0.78
N ALA A 99 -12.74 7.92 0.09
CA ALA A 99 -12.43 6.58 -0.41
C ALA A 99 -11.86 5.65 0.67
N VAL A 100 -11.48 6.15 1.85
CA VAL A 100 -10.92 5.31 2.92
C VAL A 100 -12.03 4.51 3.58
N VAL A 101 -12.00 3.19 3.39
CA VAL A 101 -13.00 2.27 3.95
C VAL A 101 -12.53 1.63 5.26
N GLU A 102 -11.22 1.56 5.49
CA GLU A 102 -10.66 0.95 6.69
C GLU A 102 -9.27 1.49 7.02
N ILE A 103 -8.93 1.56 8.32
CA ILE A 103 -7.62 1.96 8.81
C ILE A 103 -7.15 0.99 9.89
N PHE A 104 -6.04 0.30 9.65
CA PHE A 104 -5.36 -0.54 10.63
C PHE A 104 -4.13 0.16 11.19
N HIS A 105 -3.99 0.13 12.51
CA HIS A 105 -2.81 0.64 13.19
C HIS A 105 -2.20 -0.47 14.05
N PHE A 106 -0.91 -0.76 13.86
CA PHE A 106 -0.15 -1.43 14.91
C PHE A 106 0.14 -0.41 16.01
N ARG A 107 -0.59 -0.45 17.13
CA ARG A 107 -0.14 0.21 18.35
C ARG A 107 1.10 -0.52 18.85
N LYS A 108 2.21 0.19 19.04
CA LYS A 108 3.23 -0.26 20.01
C LYS A 108 2.55 -0.27 21.38
N ASN A 109 2.39 -1.45 21.95
CA ASN A 109 2.15 -1.60 23.39
C ASN A 109 3.41 -1.25 24.17
#